data_AF-A0A2E3PL06-F1
#
_entry.id   AF-A0A2E3PL06-F1
#
_cell.length_a   1.000
_cell.length_b   1.000
_cell.length_c   1.000
_cell.angle_alpha   90.00
_cell.angle_beta   90.00
_cell.angle_gamma   90.00
#
_symmetry.space_group_name_H-M   'P 1'
#
loop_
_entity.id
_entity.type
_entity.pdbx_description
1 polymer ?
#
loop_
_entity_poly.entity_id
_entity_poly.type
_entity_poly.pdbx_seq_one_letter_code
_entity_poly.pdbx_strand_id
1 'polypeptide(L)' 'MLYWALIFFVVALIAGLFGFGGIAAASTGVAQILFVLFLILFLATLVIRLVRGAW' A
#
# COMPACT_ATOMS: atom_id res chain seq x y z
N MET A 1 -23.65 21.71 -1.86
CA MET A 1 -22.50 20.84 -2.24
C MET A 1 -21.56 20.61 -1.04
N LEU A 2 -21.00 21.67 -0.44
CA LEU A 2 -20.06 21.57 0.70
C LEU A 2 -20.64 20.84 1.94
N TYR A 3 -21.93 20.99 2.20
CA TYR A 3 -22.63 20.28 3.29
C TYR A 3 -22.58 18.75 3.13
N TRP A 4 -22.84 18.24 1.92
CA TRP A 4 -22.76 16.82 1.62
C TRP A 4 -21.33 16.30 1.71
N ALA A 5 -20.34 17.07 1.23
CA ALA A 5 -18.92 16.71 1.37
C ALA A 5 -18.50 16.60 2.85
N LEU A 6 -18.97 17.52 3.71
CA LEU A 6 -18.69 17.48 5.15
C LEU A 6 -19.31 16.24 5.83
N ILE A 7 -20.52 15.86 5.43
CA ILE A 7 -21.19 14.65 5.92
C ILE A 7 -20.41 13.41 5.51
N PHE A 8 -20.06 13.27 4.23
CA PHE A 8 -19.27 12.14 3.75
C PHE A 8 -17.89 12.07 4.41
N PHE A 9 -17.28 13.22 4.69
CA PHE A 9 -16.00 13.30 5.41
C PHE A 9 -16.12 12.74 6.84
N VAL A 10 -17.15 13.13 7.59
CA VAL A 10 -17.40 12.60 8.95
C VAL A 10 -17.72 11.10 8.90
N VAL A 11 -18.54 10.66 7.95
CA VAL A 11 -18.86 9.24 7.76
C VAL A 11 -17.61 8.43 7.44
N ALA A 12 -16.71 8.94 6.59
CA ALA A 12 -15.45 8.28 6.26
C ALA A 12 -14.51 8.17 7.48
N LEU A 13 -14.46 9.17 8.35
CA LEU A 13 -13.68 9.10 9.60
C LEU A 13 -14.25 8.07 10.57
N ILE A 14 -15.57 8.05 10.76
CA ILE A 14 -16.24 7.06 11.63
C ILE A 14 -16.04 5.65 11.08
N ALA A 15 -16.25 5.44 9.77
CA ALA A 15 -15.97 4.17 9.11
C ALA A 15 -14.49 3.79 9.27
N GLY A 16 -13.58 4.75 9.10
CA GLY A 16 -12.13 4.69 9.36
C GLY A 16 -11.79 4.09 10.72
N LEU A 17 -12.31 4.71 11.78
CA LEU A 17 -12.05 4.38 13.17
C LEU A 17 -12.68 3.06 13.62
N PHE A 18 -13.92 2.77 13.18
CA PHE A 18 -14.67 1.61 13.68
C PHE A 18 -14.63 0.38 12.76
N GLY A 19 -14.45 0.56 11.45
CA GLY A 19 -14.62 -0.50 10.44
C GLY A 19 -13.32 -1.04 9.84
N PHE A 20 -12.25 -0.24 9.77
CA PHE A 20 -11.04 -0.65 9.05
C PHE A 20 -9.95 -1.29 9.93
N GLY A 21 -10.09 -1.32 11.25
CA GLY A 21 -9.07 -1.90 12.14
C GLY A 21 -8.74 -3.38 11.84
N GLY A 22 -9.76 -4.20 11.59
CA GLY A 22 -9.56 -5.63 11.26
C GLY A 22 -9.06 -5.88 9.83
N ILE A 23 -9.52 -5.07 8.87
CA ILE A 23 -9.13 -5.19 7.45
C ILE A 23 -7.71 -4.69 7.23
N ALA A 24 -7.31 -3.63 7.95
CA ALA A 24 -5.94 -3.13 7.94
C ALA A 24 -4.95 -4.20 8.43
N ALA A 25 -5.30 -4.95 9.49
CA ALA A 25 -4.47 -6.05 9.98
C ALA A 25 -4.33 -7.19 8.96
N ALA A 26 -5.43 -7.63 8.35
CA ALA A 26 -5.39 -8.66 7.30
C ALA A 26 -4.62 -8.20 6.05
N SER A 27 -4.80 -6.94 5.64
CA SER A 27 -4.12 -6.36 4.49
C SER A 27 -2.61 -6.16 4.74
N THR A 28 -2.22 -5.89 5.99
CA THR A 28 -0.81 -5.74 6.38
C THR A 28 -0.01 -7.01 6.08
N GLY A 29 -0.56 -8.19 6.38
CA GLY A 29 0.12 -9.46 6.09
C GLY A 29 0.36 -9.69 4.60
N VAL A 30 -0.64 -9.40 3.76
CA VAL A 30 -0.51 -9.52 2.30
C VAL A 30 0.46 -8.48 1.73
N ALA A 31 0.42 -7.25 2.23
CA ALA A 31 1.30 -6.17 1.82
C ALA A 31 2.79 -6.49 2.11
N GLN A 32 3.08 -7.10 3.27
CA GLN A 32 4.46 -7.51 3.61
C GLN A 32 5.01 -8.54 2.62
N ILE A 33 4.21 -9.54 2.24
CA ILE A 33 4.62 -10.57 1.29
C ILE A 33 4.92 -9.95 -0.08
N LEU A 34 4.02 -9.08 -0.57
CA LEU A 34 4.22 -8.37 -1.84
C LEU A 34 5.43 -7.43 -1.80
N PHE A 35 5.66 -6.75 -0.69
CA PHE A 35 6.81 -5.87 -0.51
C PHE A 35 8.13 -6.64 -0.62
N VAL A 36 8.24 -7.79 0.06
CA VAL A 36 9.45 -8.64 -0.01
C VAL A 36 9.64 -9.21 -1.42
N LEU A 37 8.57 -9.69 -2.06
CA LEU A 37 8.62 -10.18 -3.43
C LEU A 37 9.10 -9.08 -4.40
N PHE A 38 8.54 -7.88 -4.28
CA PHE A 38 8.95 -6.73 -5.07
C PHE A 38 10.41 -6.37 -4.81
N LEU A 39 10.85 -6.40 -3.55
CA LEU A 39 12.24 -6.12 -3.18
C LEU A 39 13.20 -7.09 -3.88
N ILE A 40 12.90 -8.39 -3.87
CA ILE A 40 13.73 -9.41 -4.54
C ILE A 40 13.81 -9.15 -6.05
N LEU A 41 12.65 -8.92 -6.69
CA LEU A 41 12.60 -8.62 -8.13
C LEU A 41 13.32 -7.30 -8.48
N PHE A 42 13.17 -6.29 -7.62
CA PHE A 42 13.83 -5.00 -7.76
C PHE A 42 15.35 -5.16 -7.66
N LEU A 43 15.87 -5.88 -6.66
CA LEU A 43 17.30 -6.15 -6.56
C LEU A 43 17.80 -6.96 -7.76
N ALA A 44 17.08 -7.99 -8.19
CA ALA A 44 17.46 -8.79 -9.35
C ALA A 44 17.57 -7.94 -10.61
N THR A 45 16.56 -7.11 -10.89
CA THR A 45 16.55 -6.22 -12.05
C THR A 45 17.60 -5.12 -11.95
N LEU A 46 17.85 -4.58 -10.75
CA LEU A 46 18.90 -3.59 -10.48
C LEU A 46 20.28 -4.17 -10.77
N VAL A 47 20.58 -5.38 -10.27
CA VAL A 47 21.85 -6.07 -10.52
C VAL A 47 22.02 -6.36 -12.01
N ILE A 48 20.98 -6.86 -12.69
CA ILE A 48 21.01 -7.12 -14.14
C ILE A 48 21.29 -5.84 -14.92
N ARG A 49 20.65 -4.72 -14.57
CA ARG A 49 20.89 -3.41 -15.21
C ARG A 49 22.29 -2.90 -14.94
N LEU A 50 22.77 -3.00 -13.71
CA LEU A 50 24.09 -2.49 -13.33
C LEU A 50 25.21 -3.29 -14.01
N VAL A 51 25.04 -4.61 -14.15
CA VAL A 51 25.98 -5.46 -14.89
C VAL A 51 25.90 -5.22 -16.40
N ARG A 52 24.72 -5.02 -16.99
CA ARG A 52 24.56 -4.77 -18.43
C ARG A 52 24.94 -3.36 -18.88
N GLY A 53 24.75 -2.36 -18.02
CA GLY A 53 25.07 -0.95 -18.31
C GLY A 53 26.54 -0.59 -18.09
N ALA A 54 27.36 -1.52 -17.60
CA ALA A 54 28.78 -1.35 -17.37
C ALA A 54 29.67 -1.81 -18.56
N TRP A 55 29.07 -2.18 -19.69
CA TRP A 55 29.75 -2.58 -20.93
C TRP A 55 29.40 -1.64 -22.08
#